data_AF-A0A5C5VZ37-F1
#
_entry.id   AF-A0A5C5VZ37-F1
#
_cell.length_a   1.000
_cell.length_b   1.000
_cell.length_c   1.000
_cell.angle_alpha   90.00
_cell.angle_beta   90.00
_cell.angle_gamma   90.00
#
_symmetry.space_group_name_H-M   'P 1'
#
loop_
_entity.id
_entity.type
_entity.pdbx_description
1 polymer ?
#
loop_
_entity_poly.entity_id
_entity_poly.type
_entity_poly.pdbx_seq_one_letter_code
_entity_poly.pdbx_strand_id
1 'polypeptide(L)'
;MNGFLETLETVANAKFDGKYLFSGTSTTQEPYSGIVEGPTQYQGSSSTGVVVLSGDDDLDVYLAGDEAFQFVDPESNELTDIFSVIRQVCDDLQSAADGNLEEAGTRLDSTIESLEVASEHLLSVVGRQAVVLQQLDRVEERTEDLQFQAESILSDLRSTDVASAVVTLQEEQNLLQFTFATTTRLLETSLLNFLG
;
A
#
# COMPACT_ATOMS: atom_id res chain seq x y z
N MET A 1 -27.73 -1.09 -20.46
CA MET A 1 -27.23 -1.77 -19.25
C MET A 1 -25.81 -2.27 -19.36
N ASN A 2 -25.31 -2.71 -20.52
CA ASN A 2 -23.94 -3.25 -20.65
C ASN A 2 -22.84 -2.33 -20.11
N GLY A 3 -22.92 -1.02 -20.30
CA GLY A 3 -21.92 -0.08 -19.78
C GLY A 3 -21.75 -0.09 -18.24
N PHE A 4 -22.79 -0.48 -17.49
CA PHE A 4 -22.68 -0.63 -16.04
C PHE A 4 -21.92 -1.91 -15.67
N LEU A 5 -22.25 -3.03 -16.32
CA LEU A 5 -21.54 -4.30 -16.14
C LEU A 5 -20.07 -4.19 -16.57
N GLU A 6 -19.76 -3.45 -17.64
CA GLU A 6 -18.38 -3.16 -18.07
C GLU A 6 -17.61 -2.36 -17.01
N THR A 7 -18.29 -1.41 -16.36
CA THR A 7 -17.69 -0.65 -15.25
C THR A 7 -17.40 -1.57 -14.06
N LEU A 8 -18.33 -2.47 -13.71
CA LEU A 8 -18.12 -3.44 -12.64
C LEU A 8 -17.00 -4.43 -12.96
N GLU A 9 -16.90 -4.90 -14.20
CA GLU A 9 -15.80 -5.76 -14.63
C GLU A 9 -14.45 -5.05 -14.52
N THR A 10 -14.39 -3.76 -14.89
CA THR A 10 -13.20 -2.93 -14.71
C THR A 10 -12.82 -2.79 -13.23
N VAL A 11 -13.80 -2.59 -12.34
CA VAL A 11 -13.58 -2.48 -10.89
C VAL A 11 -13.14 -3.81 -10.29
N ALA A 12 -13.80 -4.91 -10.63
CA ALA A 12 -13.48 -6.25 -10.15
C ALA A 12 -12.07 -6.71 -10.58
N ASN A 13 -11.59 -6.19 -11.72
CA ASN A 13 -10.24 -6.42 -12.25
C ASN A 13 -9.27 -5.27 -11.99
N ALA A 14 -9.54 -4.41 -10.99
CA ALA A 14 -8.67 -3.28 -10.65
C ALA A 14 -7.24 -3.73 -10.32
N LYS A 15 -6.28 -2.91 -10.74
CA LYS A 15 -4.84 -3.14 -10.54
C LYS A 15 -4.19 -2.05 -9.72
N PHE A 16 -3.23 -2.44 -8.90
CA PHE A 16 -2.25 -1.55 -8.28
C PHE A 16 -0.85 -2.11 -8.53
N ASP A 17 0.06 -1.27 -9.03
CA ASP A 17 1.43 -1.68 -9.38
C ASP A 17 1.50 -2.94 -10.28
N GLY A 18 0.61 -3.02 -11.27
CA GLY A 18 0.52 -4.14 -12.21
C GLY A 18 -0.08 -5.44 -11.64
N LYS A 19 -0.42 -5.48 -10.35
CA LYS A 19 -1.04 -6.61 -9.66
C LYS A 19 -2.53 -6.40 -9.46
N TYR A 20 -3.32 -7.47 -9.58
CA TYR A 20 -4.76 -7.43 -9.35
C TYR A 20 -5.07 -7.37 -7.85
N LEU A 21 -5.98 -6.48 -7.47
CA LEU A 21 -6.34 -6.22 -6.06
C LEU A 21 -7.25 -7.30 -5.48
N PHE A 22 -8.11 -7.90 -6.33
CA PHE A 22 -9.15 -8.84 -5.93
C PHE A 22 -8.87 -10.29 -6.37
N SER A 23 -7.60 -10.64 -6.58
CA SER A 23 -7.18 -11.98 -7.02
C SER A 23 -6.65 -12.87 -5.90
N GLY A 24 -6.72 -12.42 -4.65
CA GLY A 24 -6.01 -13.05 -3.54
C GLY A 24 -4.50 -13.18 -3.82
N THR A 25 -3.91 -14.31 -3.45
CA THR A 25 -2.49 -14.62 -3.70
C THR A 25 -2.12 -14.75 -5.20
N SER A 26 -3.10 -14.88 -6.10
CA SER A 26 -2.88 -15.00 -7.57
C SER A 26 -2.73 -13.64 -8.26
N THR A 27 -1.91 -12.75 -7.70
CA THR A 27 -1.81 -11.31 -8.06
C THR A 27 -1.52 -10.96 -9.54
N THR A 28 -1.04 -11.91 -10.35
CA THR A 28 -0.75 -11.70 -11.78
C THR A 28 -1.80 -12.28 -12.72
N GLN A 29 -2.79 -13.00 -12.18
CA GLN A 29 -3.89 -13.59 -12.94
C GLN A 29 -5.11 -12.66 -12.86
N GLU A 30 -5.75 -12.43 -14.00
CA GLU A 30 -7.02 -11.69 -14.04
C GLU A 30 -8.08 -12.44 -13.22
N PRO A 31 -8.65 -11.81 -12.18
CA PRO A 31 -9.53 -12.50 -11.25
C PRO A 31 -10.92 -12.74 -11.81
N TYR A 32 -11.49 -11.81 -12.57
CA TYR A 32 -12.85 -11.89 -13.05
C TYR A 32 -12.94 -11.88 -14.57
N SER A 33 -13.85 -12.69 -15.09
CA SER A 33 -14.21 -12.67 -16.51
C SER A 33 -15.68 -13.02 -16.68
N GLY A 34 -16.26 -12.57 -17.80
CA GLY A 34 -17.62 -12.94 -18.18
C GLY A 34 -18.70 -12.15 -17.45
N ILE A 35 -18.34 -11.10 -16.69
CA ILE A 35 -19.32 -10.24 -16.01
C ILE A 35 -20.30 -9.63 -17.01
N VAL A 36 -19.79 -9.19 -18.17
CA VAL A 36 -20.63 -8.62 -19.25
C VAL A 36 -21.30 -9.69 -20.11
N GLU A 37 -20.59 -10.78 -20.46
CA GLU A 37 -21.01 -11.70 -21.53
C GLU A 37 -21.76 -12.96 -21.05
N GLY A 38 -21.75 -13.29 -19.76
CA GLY A 38 -22.32 -14.54 -19.27
C GLY A 38 -22.22 -14.75 -17.76
N PRO A 39 -22.17 -16.00 -17.28
CA PRO A 39 -21.97 -16.24 -15.85
C PRO A 39 -20.57 -15.76 -15.44
N THR A 40 -20.52 -15.06 -14.31
CA THR A 40 -19.28 -14.58 -13.71
C THR A 40 -18.35 -15.76 -13.42
N GLN A 41 -17.08 -15.66 -13.81
CA GLN A 41 -16.06 -16.64 -13.47
C GLN A 41 -14.96 -15.98 -12.63
N TYR A 42 -14.72 -16.53 -11.45
CA TYR A 42 -13.60 -16.15 -10.60
C TYR A 42 -12.42 -17.11 -10.84
N GLN A 43 -11.27 -16.53 -11.19
CA GLN A 43 -10.02 -17.22 -11.52
C GLN A 43 -8.87 -16.85 -10.56
N GLY A 44 -9.17 -16.07 -9.51
CA GLY A 44 -8.21 -15.74 -8.46
C GLY A 44 -8.05 -16.86 -7.42
N SER A 45 -7.25 -16.58 -6.40
CA SER A 45 -7.08 -17.45 -5.24
C SER A 45 -8.13 -17.15 -4.18
N SER A 46 -8.59 -18.17 -3.46
CA SER A 46 -9.43 -18.00 -2.27
C SER A 46 -8.64 -17.62 -1.01
N SER A 47 -7.32 -17.46 -1.14
CA SER A 47 -6.44 -17.01 -0.05
C SER A 47 -6.10 -15.54 -0.23
N THR A 48 -6.38 -14.74 0.79
CA THR A 48 -5.98 -13.32 0.85
C THR A 48 -4.45 -13.21 0.96
N GLY A 49 -3.87 -12.27 0.23
CA GLY A 49 -2.44 -12.00 0.21
C GLY A 49 -2.01 -11.03 1.30
N VAL A 50 -1.07 -11.46 2.13
CA VAL A 50 -0.53 -10.69 3.25
C VAL A 50 0.80 -10.03 2.86
N VAL A 51 0.98 -8.77 3.24
CA VAL A 51 2.28 -8.10 3.28
C VAL A 51 2.73 -8.07 4.74
N VAL A 52 3.78 -8.82 5.04
CA VAL A 52 4.42 -8.82 6.37
C VAL A 52 5.30 -7.59 6.48
N LEU A 53 4.98 -6.69 7.40
CA LEU A 53 5.84 -5.58 7.74
C LEU A 53 6.83 -6.00 8.84
N SER A 54 7.92 -5.24 9.02
CA SER A 54 8.90 -5.56 10.06
C SER A 54 8.28 -5.44 11.46
N GLY A 55 8.03 -6.57 12.12
CA GLY A 55 7.37 -6.63 13.44
C GLY A 55 6.26 -7.69 13.48
N ASP A 56 5.18 -7.40 14.22
CA ASP A 56 3.94 -8.20 14.36
C ASP A 56 2.77 -7.62 13.50
N ASP A 57 3.05 -6.66 12.62
CA ASP A 57 2.02 -6.00 11.80
C ASP A 57 1.90 -6.69 10.43
N ASP A 58 0.94 -7.60 10.30
CA ASP A 58 0.52 -8.21 9.03
C ASP A 58 -0.59 -7.40 8.37
N LEU A 59 -0.44 -7.08 7.07
CA LEU A 59 -1.45 -6.34 6.31
C LEU A 59 -2.04 -7.20 5.19
N ASP A 60 -3.36 -7.35 5.22
CA ASP A 60 -4.13 -7.98 4.14
C ASP A 60 -4.31 -7.00 2.98
N VAL A 61 -3.45 -7.07 1.97
CA VAL A 61 -3.43 -6.09 0.86
C VAL A 61 -4.17 -6.61 -0.38
N TYR A 62 -4.10 -7.91 -0.65
CA TYR A 62 -4.71 -8.52 -1.84
C TYR A 62 -5.88 -9.40 -1.43
N LEU A 63 -7.09 -8.87 -1.48
CA LEU A 63 -8.29 -9.57 -1.05
C LEU A 63 -8.65 -10.70 -2.03
N ALA A 64 -9.13 -11.82 -1.51
CA ALA A 64 -9.72 -12.85 -2.33
C ALA A 64 -11.07 -12.35 -2.89
N GLY A 65 -11.26 -12.40 -4.21
CA GLY A 65 -12.44 -11.84 -4.86
C GLY A 65 -13.73 -12.55 -4.46
N ASP A 66 -13.68 -13.86 -4.25
CA ASP A 66 -14.80 -14.63 -3.69
C ASP A 66 -15.24 -14.06 -2.33
N GLU A 67 -14.30 -13.73 -1.45
CA GLU A 67 -14.59 -13.05 -0.19
C GLU A 67 -15.14 -11.63 -0.38
N ALA A 68 -14.68 -10.91 -1.40
CA ALA A 68 -15.06 -9.52 -1.65
C ALA A 68 -16.47 -9.38 -2.26
N PHE A 69 -16.81 -10.24 -3.23
CA PHE A 69 -17.96 -10.06 -4.10
C PHE A 69 -18.98 -11.20 -4.05
N GLN A 70 -18.70 -12.29 -3.34
CA GLN A 70 -19.69 -13.33 -3.08
C GLN A 70 -20.27 -13.20 -1.68
N PHE A 71 -21.55 -13.50 -1.57
CA PHE A 71 -22.32 -13.44 -0.32
C PHE A 71 -23.35 -14.57 -0.30
N VAL A 72 -23.92 -14.84 0.87
CA VAL A 72 -25.04 -15.78 0.98
C VAL A 72 -26.31 -15.03 0.61
N ASP A 73 -26.91 -15.44 -0.50
CA ASP A 73 -28.13 -14.83 -0.99
C ASP A 73 -29.33 -15.25 -0.10
N PRO A 74 -30.16 -14.29 0.36
CA PRO A 74 -31.23 -14.57 1.32
C PRO A 74 -32.37 -15.41 0.75
N GLU A 75 -32.59 -15.37 -0.57
CA GLU A 75 -33.67 -16.08 -1.25
C GLU A 75 -33.30 -17.56 -1.49
N SER A 76 -32.14 -17.79 -2.10
CA SER A 76 -31.63 -19.11 -2.45
C SER A 76 -30.93 -19.82 -1.28
N ASN A 77 -30.41 -19.04 -0.33
CA ASN A 77 -29.52 -19.51 0.74
C ASN A 77 -28.25 -20.20 0.20
N GLU A 78 -27.81 -19.78 -1.00
CA GLU A 78 -26.61 -20.25 -1.68
C GLU A 78 -25.59 -19.11 -1.82
N LEU A 79 -24.31 -19.47 -2.01
CA LEU A 79 -23.28 -18.49 -2.34
C LEU A 79 -23.52 -17.95 -3.75
N THR A 80 -23.71 -16.64 -3.84
CA THR A 80 -24.00 -15.92 -5.08
C THR A 80 -23.05 -14.72 -5.20
N ASP A 81 -22.70 -14.34 -6.44
CA ASP A 81 -21.91 -13.14 -6.69
C ASP A 81 -22.80 -11.90 -6.92
N ILE A 82 -22.33 -10.73 -6.49
CA ILE A 82 -23.08 -9.48 -6.69
C ILE A 82 -23.33 -9.16 -8.17
N PHE A 83 -22.46 -9.63 -9.07
CA PHE A 83 -22.60 -9.35 -10.50
C PHE A 83 -23.78 -10.12 -11.10
N SER A 84 -24.08 -11.34 -10.65
CA SER A 84 -25.28 -12.07 -11.08
C SER A 84 -26.56 -11.41 -10.60
N VAL A 85 -26.59 -10.89 -9.37
CA VAL A 85 -27.74 -10.15 -8.85
C VAL A 85 -27.98 -8.87 -9.64
N ILE A 86 -26.93 -8.10 -9.93
CA ILE A 86 -27.02 -6.89 -10.75
C ILE A 86 -27.48 -7.22 -12.17
N ARG A 87 -27.01 -8.33 -12.75
CA ARG A 87 -27.45 -8.80 -14.07
C ARG A 87 -28.94 -9.17 -14.05
N GLN A 88 -29.40 -9.85 -13.00
CA GLN A 88 -30.82 -10.17 -12.82
C GLN A 88 -31.69 -8.90 -12.72
N VAL A 89 -31.27 -7.89 -11.95
CA VAL A 89 -31.95 -6.58 -11.95
C VAL A 89 -32.02 -5.99 -13.35
N CYS A 90 -30.93 -6.07 -14.12
CA CYS A 90 -30.92 -5.59 -15.49
C CYS A 90 -31.94 -6.35 -16.36
N ASP A 91 -31.88 -7.69 -16.34
CA ASP A 91 -32.76 -8.53 -17.14
C ASP A 91 -34.24 -8.33 -16.78
N ASP A 92 -34.55 -8.12 -15.50
CA ASP A 92 -35.92 -7.85 -15.05
C ASP A 92 -36.43 -6.46 -15.46
N LEU A 93 -35.58 -5.43 -15.38
CA LEU A 93 -35.92 -4.10 -15.91
C LEU A 93 -36.15 -4.14 -17.42
N GLN A 94 -35.40 -4.95 -18.16
CA GLN A 94 -35.60 -5.15 -19.59
C GLN A 94 -36.91 -5.90 -19.87
N SER A 95 -37.18 -6.98 -19.14
CA SER A 95 -38.44 -7.73 -19.22
C SER A 95 -39.66 -6.85 -18.94
N ALA A 96 -39.57 -5.95 -17.96
CA ALA A 96 -40.61 -4.97 -17.67
C ALA A 96 -40.84 -4.01 -18.85
N ALA A 97 -39.76 -3.52 -19.47
CA ALA A 97 -39.83 -2.64 -20.63
C ALA A 97 -40.44 -3.32 -21.86
N ASP A 98 -40.23 -4.63 -22.00
CA ASP A 98 -40.81 -5.45 -23.09
C ASP A 98 -42.28 -5.85 -22.85
N GLY A 99 -42.89 -5.39 -21.74
CA GLY A 99 -44.32 -5.52 -21.47
C GLY A 99 -44.70 -6.58 -20.44
N ASN A 100 -43.73 -7.30 -19.86
CA ASN A 100 -43.97 -8.33 -18.83
C ASN A 100 -43.89 -7.72 -17.41
N LEU A 101 -44.69 -6.68 -17.15
CA LEU A 101 -44.60 -5.85 -15.94
C LEU A 101 -44.89 -6.61 -14.64
N GLU A 102 -45.89 -7.49 -14.63
CA GLU A 102 -46.34 -8.17 -13.41
C GLU A 102 -45.29 -9.19 -12.92
N GLU A 103 -44.78 -10.04 -13.82
CA GLU A 103 -43.74 -11.01 -13.50
C GLU A 103 -42.40 -10.33 -13.16
N ALA A 104 -42.04 -9.27 -13.89
CA ALA A 104 -40.83 -8.51 -13.60
C ALA A 104 -40.90 -7.81 -12.24
N GLY A 105 -42.07 -7.27 -11.85
CA GLY A 105 -42.27 -6.66 -10.54
C GLY A 105 -42.02 -7.63 -9.39
N THR A 106 -42.58 -8.84 -9.47
CA THR A 106 -42.36 -9.87 -8.42
C THR A 106 -40.89 -10.30 -8.32
N ARG A 107 -40.17 -10.42 -9.45
CA ARG A 107 -38.73 -10.80 -9.42
C ARG A 107 -37.83 -9.66 -8.94
N LEU A 108 -38.18 -8.41 -9.27
CA LEU A 108 -37.47 -7.24 -8.75
C LEU A 108 -37.60 -7.10 -7.24
N ASP A 109 -38.79 -7.34 -6.67
CA ASP A 109 -38.99 -7.30 -5.22
C ASP A 109 -38.05 -8.26 -4.49
N SER A 110 -37.87 -9.47 -5.03
CA SER A 110 -36.94 -10.48 -4.48
C SER A 110 -35.47 -10.06 -4.64
N THR A 111 -35.12 -9.56 -5.83
CA THR A 111 -33.74 -9.18 -6.16
C THR A 111 -33.27 -7.94 -5.38
N ILE A 112 -34.19 -7.08 -4.95
CA ILE A 112 -33.88 -5.94 -4.07
C ILE A 112 -33.37 -6.42 -2.71
N GLU A 113 -33.96 -7.46 -2.12
CA GLU A 113 -33.49 -8.01 -0.84
C GLU A 113 -32.06 -8.57 -0.99
N SER A 114 -31.79 -9.31 -2.06
CA SER A 114 -30.44 -9.79 -2.38
C SER A 114 -29.44 -8.65 -2.59
N LEU A 115 -29.86 -7.55 -3.21
CA LEU A 115 -29.02 -6.38 -3.43
C LEU A 115 -28.69 -5.64 -2.12
N GLU A 116 -29.64 -5.58 -1.19
CA GLU A 116 -29.41 -5.00 0.14
C GLU A 116 -28.34 -5.78 0.90
N VAL A 117 -28.46 -7.11 0.95
CA VAL A 117 -27.46 -7.98 1.59
C VAL A 117 -26.09 -7.86 0.90
N ALA A 118 -26.07 -7.85 -0.44
CA ALA A 118 -24.84 -7.66 -1.20
C ALA A 118 -24.16 -6.31 -0.91
N SER A 119 -24.95 -5.24 -0.76
CA SER A 119 -24.47 -3.91 -0.43
C SER A 119 -23.90 -3.84 0.99
N GLU A 120 -24.54 -4.48 1.96
CA GLU A 120 -24.01 -4.58 3.34
C GLU A 120 -22.69 -5.35 3.38
N HIS A 121 -22.61 -6.45 2.63
CA HIS A 121 -21.38 -7.24 2.48
C HIS A 121 -20.24 -6.41 1.90
N LEU A 122 -20.48 -5.70 0.78
CA LEU A 122 -19.48 -4.82 0.19
C LEU A 122 -19.06 -3.69 1.13
N LEU A 123 -20.00 -3.10 1.87
CA LEU A 123 -19.68 -2.06 2.83
C LEU A 123 -18.78 -2.59 3.96
N SER A 124 -19.02 -3.82 4.42
CA SER A 124 -18.15 -4.52 5.38
C SER A 124 -16.75 -4.74 4.82
N VAL A 125 -16.64 -5.21 3.58
CA VAL A 125 -15.36 -5.38 2.87
C VAL A 125 -14.62 -4.05 2.76
N VAL A 126 -15.28 -2.97 2.34
CA VAL A 126 -14.70 -1.63 2.27
C VAL A 126 -14.26 -1.13 3.65
N GLY A 127 -15.05 -1.39 4.69
CA GLY A 127 -14.70 -1.07 6.07
C GLY A 127 -13.41 -1.75 6.54
N ARG A 128 -13.20 -3.02 6.19
CA ARG A 128 -11.96 -3.74 6.50
C ARG A 128 -10.76 -3.16 5.74
N GLN A 129 -10.92 -2.83 4.46
CA GLN A 129 -9.86 -2.18 3.69
C GLN A 129 -9.51 -0.78 4.22
N ALA A 130 -10.48 -0.03 4.75
CA ALA A 130 -10.20 1.26 5.38
C ALA A 130 -9.31 1.14 6.62
N VAL A 131 -9.42 0.04 7.38
CA VAL A 131 -8.51 -0.25 8.50
C VAL A 131 -7.08 -0.49 7.99
N VAL A 132 -6.93 -1.26 6.91
CA VAL A 132 -5.63 -1.52 6.28
C VAL A 132 -4.99 -0.22 5.77
N LEU A 133 -5.77 0.66 5.13
CA LEU A 133 -5.28 1.98 4.72
C LEU A 133 -4.77 2.80 5.92
N GLN A 134 -5.52 2.82 7.02
CA GLN A 134 -5.08 3.50 8.25
C GLN A 134 -3.81 2.87 8.85
N GLN A 135 -3.60 1.57 8.69
CA GLN A 135 -2.37 0.92 9.11
C GLN A 135 -1.20 1.29 8.19
N LEU A 136 -1.42 1.37 6.87
CA LEU A 136 -0.43 1.84 5.92
C LEU A 136 0.02 3.27 6.20
N ASP A 137 -0.91 4.19 6.49
CA ASP A 137 -0.58 5.58 6.85
C ASP A 137 0.34 5.65 8.08
N ARG A 138 0.09 4.81 9.10
CA ARG A 138 0.96 4.73 10.30
C ARG A 138 2.34 4.17 9.99
N VAL A 139 2.41 3.22 9.06
CA VAL A 139 3.67 2.61 8.63
C VAL A 139 4.50 3.60 7.82
N GLU A 140 3.84 4.43 6.99
CA GLU A 140 4.46 5.55 6.28
C GLU A 140 5.05 6.56 7.27
N GLU A 141 4.25 7.07 8.22
CA GLU A 141 4.70 8.01 9.26
C GLU A 141 5.92 7.47 10.03
N ARG A 142 5.87 6.21 10.46
CA ARG A 142 6.98 5.56 11.15
C ARG A 142 8.23 5.42 10.27
N THR A 143 8.05 5.17 8.98
CA THR A 143 9.16 5.02 8.04
C THR A 143 9.83 6.37 7.78
N GLU A 144 9.06 7.45 7.67
CA GLU A 144 9.57 8.82 7.59
C GLU A 144 10.37 9.19 8.85
N ASP A 145 9.83 8.91 10.04
CA ASP A 145 10.53 9.13 11.31
C ASP A 145 11.86 8.39 11.41
N LEU A 146 11.90 7.13 10.96
CA LEU A 146 13.12 6.33 10.91
C LEU A 146 14.13 6.89 9.90
N GLN A 147 13.66 7.39 8.76
CA GLN A 147 14.50 8.08 7.78
C GLN A 147 15.12 9.33 8.39
N PHE A 148 14.32 10.20 9.03
CA PHE A 148 14.83 11.42 9.69
C PHE A 148 15.85 11.11 10.79
N GLN A 149 15.60 10.08 11.60
CA GLN A 149 16.55 9.62 12.62
C GLN A 149 17.87 9.13 12.00
N ALA A 150 17.80 8.33 10.93
CA ALA A 150 18.98 7.85 10.23
C ALA A 150 19.79 9.01 9.61
N GLU A 151 19.12 10.00 9.02
CA GLU A 151 19.74 11.20 8.47
C GLU A 151 20.41 12.05 9.57
N SER A 152 19.79 12.22 10.73
CA SER A 152 20.38 12.92 11.88
C SER A 152 21.63 12.20 12.39
N ILE A 153 21.56 10.88 12.59
CA ILE A 153 22.71 10.08 13.06
C ILE A 153 23.87 10.20 12.07
N LEU A 154 23.59 10.14 10.76
CA LEU A 154 24.60 10.31 9.73
C LEU A 154 25.24 11.71 9.76
N SER A 155 24.42 12.76 9.96
CA SER A 155 24.89 14.14 10.09
C SER A 155 25.79 14.35 11.31
N ASP A 156 25.42 13.78 12.46
CA ASP A 156 26.17 13.87 13.71
C ASP A 156 27.52 13.15 13.60
N LEU A 157 27.54 11.96 12.98
CA LEU A 157 28.77 11.21 12.72
C LEU A 157 29.73 12.01 11.83
N ARG A 158 29.23 12.57 10.71
CA ARG A 158 30.02 13.41 9.80
C ARG A 158 30.56 14.67 10.48
N SER A 159 29.74 15.32 11.30
CA SER A 159 30.14 16.54 12.03
C SER A 159 31.23 16.26 13.06
N THR A 160 31.17 15.09 13.71
CA THR A 160 32.18 14.63 14.68
C THR A 160 33.55 14.44 13.99
N ASP A 161 33.58 13.79 12.84
CA ASP A 161 34.83 13.57 12.07
C ASP A 161 35.49 14.89 11.65
N VAL A 162 34.70 15.87 11.20
CA VAL A 162 35.20 17.21 10.83
C VAL A 162 35.76 17.94 12.05
N ALA A 163 35.07 17.90 13.19
CA ALA A 163 35.56 18.50 14.43
C ALA A 163 36.89 17.89 14.88
N SER A 164 37.03 16.56 14.81
CA SER A 164 38.29 15.86 15.09
C SER A 164 39.41 16.29 14.15
N ALA A 165 39.16 16.40 12.84
CA ALA A 165 40.17 16.86 11.88
C ALA A 165 40.65 18.29 12.15
N VAL A 166 39.74 19.20 12.55
CA VAL A 166 40.09 20.58 12.93
C VAL A 166 40.97 20.61 14.18
N VAL A 167 40.66 19.80 15.20
CA VAL A 167 41.48 19.70 16.41
C VAL A 167 42.88 19.20 16.08
N THR A 168 43.01 18.11 15.31
CA THR A 168 44.31 17.59 14.87
C THR A 168 45.11 18.63 14.08
N LEU A 169 44.47 19.35 13.16
CA LEU A 169 45.14 20.41 12.40
C LEU A 169 45.65 21.55 13.32
N GLN A 170 44.86 21.96 14.30
CA GLN A 170 45.26 23.00 15.25
C GLN A 170 46.45 22.55 16.12
N GLU A 171 46.48 21.28 16.53
CA GLU A 171 47.60 20.69 17.27
C GLU A 171 48.88 20.68 16.43
N GLU A 172 48.80 20.26 15.16
CA GLU A 172 49.95 20.26 14.26
C GLU A 172 50.47 21.69 13.99
N GLN A 173 49.57 22.67 13.83
CA GLN A 173 49.95 24.08 13.68
C GLN A 173 50.67 24.62 14.92
N ASN A 174 50.15 24.31 16.12
CA ASN A 174 50.77 24.72 17.37
C ASN A 174 52.15 24.08 17.56
N LEU A 175 52.29 22.80 17.24
CA LEU A 175 53.57 22.09 17.30
C LEU A 175 54.57 22.72 16.34
N LEU A 176 54.17 22.99 15.09
CA LEU A 176 55.02 23.62 14.08
C LEU A 176 55.51 25.01 14.53
N GLN A 177 54.62 25.83 15.09
CA GLN A 177 55.00 27.14 15.66
C GLN A 177 56.01 27.00 16.80
N PHE A 178 55.80 26.04 17.70
CA PHE A 178 56.74 25.77 18.80
C PHE A 178 58.10 25.30 18.28
N THR A 179 58.13 24.43 17.26
CA THR A 179 59.36 23.99 16.60
C THR A 179 60.10 25.17 16.02
N PHE A 180 59.44 26.05 15.25
CA PHE A 180 60.08 27.25 14.71
C PHE A 180 60.65 28.16 15.80
N ALA A 181 59.88 28.44 16.86
CA ALA A 181 60.33 29.28 17.96
C ALA A 181 61.56 28.67 18.67
N THR A 182 61.57 27.35 18.84
CA THR A 182 62.69 26.61 19.44
C THR A 182 63.92 26.65 18.54
N THR A 183 63.76 26.43 17.24
CA THR A 183 64.83 26.52 16.25
C THR A 183 65.42 27.93 16.18
N THR A 184 64.59 28.98 16.16
CA THR A 184 65.06 30.36 16.18
C THR A 184 65.85 30.66 17.45
N ARG A 185 65.37 30.26 18.63
CA ARG A 185 66.13 30.41 19.89
C ARG A 185 67.46 29.66 19.88
N LEU A 186 67.51 28.44 19.32
CA LEU A 186 68.76 27.69 19.17
C LEU A 186 69.75 28.40 18.23
N LEU A 187 69.27 28.93 17.12
CA LEU A 187 70.09 29.69 16.16
C LEU A 187 70.60 31.00 16.78
N GLU A 188 69.77 31.75 17.48
CA GLU A 188 70.17 32.98 18.20
C GLU A 188 71.23 32.69 19.28
N THR A 189 71.05 31.63 20.06
CA THR A 189 72.02 31.22 21.09
C THR A 189 73.35 30.77 20.47
N SER A 190 73.29 30.01 19.36
CA SER A 190 74.48 29.58 18.61
C SER A 190 75.29 30.76 18.07
N LEU A 191 74.61 31.79 17.55
CA LEU A 191 75.26 32.96 16.98
C LEU A 191 75.89 33.86 18.05
N LEU A 192 75.25 34.01 19.22
CA LEU A 192 75.81 34.74 20.36
C LEU A 192 77.05 34.03 20.95
N ASN A 193 77.08 32.69 20.98
CA ASN A 193 78.25 31.92 21.40
C ASN A 193 79.40 31.88 20.38
N PHE A 194 79.16 32.23 19.10
CA PHE A 194 80.22 32.26 18.08
C PHE A 194 80.96 33.61 18.03
N LEU A 195 80.39 34.66 18.62
CA LEU A 195 80.93 36.03 18.59
C LEU A 195 81.55 36.51 19.92
N GLY A 196 81.59 35.67 20.95
CA GLY A 196 82.24 35.91 22.24
C GLY A 196 83.36 34.93 22.49
#